data_AF-A0A1S1Q1A5-F1
#
_entry.id   AF-A0A1S1Q1A5-F1
#
_cell.length_a   1.000
_cell.length_b   1.000
_cell.length_c   1.000
_cell.angle_alpha   90.00
_cell.angle_beta   90.00
_cell.angle_gamma   90.00
#
_symmetry.space_group_name_H-M   'P 1'
#
loop_
_entity.id
_entity.type
_entity.pdbx_description
1 polymer ?
#
loop_
_entity_poly.entity_id
_entity_poly.type
_entity_poly.pdbx_seq_one_letter_code
_entity_poly.pdbx_strand_id
1 'polypeptide(L)'
;MSEARAAAGGRPLPGTPEGDRHWLGRAVELGRRCPPSVTAFAVGALVVAADGTPVAEGYSRAEEPADHAEEVALRRLPPGGLPAGATVYSSLEPCSARASRPRTCTELLLAAGVRRVVFAWREPALFVDCDGAERLAAAGVEVLELAELADGVRAVNDHLLR
;
A
#
# COMPACT_ATOMS: atom_id res chain seq x y z
N MET A 1 29.39 -6.57 33.60
CA MET A 1 29.07 -7.57 32.56
C MET A 1 27.57 -7.53 32.31
N SER A 2 27.18 -7.73 31.05
CA SER A 2 25.83 -7.61 30.47
C SER A 2 25.27 -6.18 30.37
N GLU A 3 24.84 -5.68 29.21
CA GLU A 3 24.62 -6.32 27.91
C GLU A 3 24.72 -5.24 26.83
N ALA A 4 25.43 -5.57 25.75
CA ALA A 4 25.53 -4.76 24.56
C ALA A 4 24.14 -4.63 23.90
N ARG A 5 23.58 -3.41 23.89
CA ARG A 5 22.49 -3.06 22.98
C ARG A 5 23.04 -3.07 21.56
N ALA A 6 22.77 -4.15 20.83
CA ALA A 6 23.06 -4.25 19.42
C ALA A 6 22.25 -3.22 18.62
N ALA A 7 23.00 -2.39 17.89
CA ALA A 7 22.70 -1.62 16.68
C ALA A 7 21.58 -0.57 16.68
N ALA A 8 21.99 0.69 16.84
CA ALA A 8 21.40 1.82 16.14
C ALA A 8 21.70 1.70 14.63
N GLY A 9 20.98 0.84 13.92
CA GLY A 9 20.88 0.89 12.46
C GLY A 9 19.73 1.81 12.09
N GLY A 10 19.98 2.82 11.26
CA GLY A 10 18.92 3.71 10.78
C GLY A 10 17.77 2.94 10.10
N ARG A 11 16.57 3.51 10.08
CA ARG A 11 15.44 2.91 9.34
C ARG A 11 15.80 2.82 7.85
N PRO A 12 15.45 1.73 7.14
CA PRO A 12 15.68 1.63 5.70
C PRO A 12 15.01 2.78 4.94
N LEU A 13 15.72 3.39 4.00
CA LEU A 13 15.21 4.50 3.21
C LEU A 13 14.35 4.02 2.03
N PRO A 14 13.18 4.63 1.78
CA PRO A 14 12.40 4.41 0.56
C PRO A 14 13.22 4.62 -0.71
N GLY A 15 12.87 3.91 -1.79
CA GLY A 15 13.55 4.00 -3.08
C GLY A 15 14.86 3.21 -3.17
N THR A 16 15.31 2.61 -2.06
CA THR A 16 16.39 1.60 -2.09
C THR A 16 15.79 0.19 -2.17
N PRO A 17 16.45 -0.79 -2.81
CA PRO A 17 15.92 -2.16 -2.87
C PRO A 17 15.64 -2.78 -1.49
N GLU A 18 16.47 -2.49 -0.50
CA GLU A 18 16.25 -2.97 0.88
C GLU A 18 15.08 -2.26 1.56
N GLY A 19 14.99 -0.94 1.43
CA GLY A 19 13.91 -0.16 2.01
C GLY A 19 12.56 -0.47 1.38
N ASP A 20 12.50 -0.60 0.05
CA ASP A 20 11.25 -0.92 -0.63
C ASP A 20 10.74 -2.31 -0.25
N ARG A 21 11.62 -3.31 -0.15
CA ARG A 21 11.24 -4.64 0.38
C ARG A 21 10.76 -4.56 1.82
N HIS A 22 11.46 -3.80 2.67
CA HIS A 22 11.07 -3.65 4.08
C HIS A 22 9.69 -3.02 4.23
N TRP A 23 9.45 -1.87 3.60
CA TRP A 23 8.21 -1.11 3.75
C TRP A 23 7.02 -1.78 3.04
N LEU A 24 7.23 -2.38 1.86
CA LEU A 24 6.19 -3.18 1.22
C LEU A 24 5.84 -4.41 2.06
N GLY A 25 6.83 -5.09 2.64
CA GLY A 25 6.58 -6.18 3.58
C GLY A 25 5.70 -5.75 4.77
N ARG A 26 5.88 -4.54 5.29
CA ARG A 26 4.99 -3.97 6.31
C ARG A 26 3.56 -3.74 5.81
N ALA A 27 3.38 -3.29 4.56
CA ALA A 27 2.07 -3.15 3.94
C ALA A 27 1.37 -4.51 3.76
N VAL A 28 2.10 -5.57 3.40
CA VAL A 28 1.58 -6.95 3.35
C VAL A 28 1.06 -7.39 4.73
N GLU A 29 1.82 -7.13 5.79
CA GLU A 29 1.42 -7.48 7.16
C GLU A 29 0.21 -6.68 7.66
N LEU A 30 0.04 -5.43 7.21
CA LEU A 30 -1.18 -4.66 7.47
C LEU A 30 -2.42 -5.32 6.85
N GLY A 31 -2.29 -5.93 5.68
CA GLY A 31 -3.36 -6.68 5.02
C GLY A 31 -3.93 -7.81 5.89
N ARG A 32 -3.12 -8.44 6.75
CA ARG A 32 -3.55 -9.50 7.69
C ARG A 32 -4.51 -9.01 8.77
N ARG A 33 -4.61 -7.69 8.99
CA ARG A 33 -5.50 -7.08 9.99
C ARG A 33 -6.91 -6.82 9.46
N CYS A 34 -7.13 -7.00 8.16
CA CYS A 34 -8.43 -6.70 7.56
C CYS A 34 -9.51 -7.61 8.14
N PRO A 35 -10.68 -7.08 8.51
CA PRO A 35 -11.88 -7.88 8.68
C PRO A 35 -12.13 -8.77 7.46
N PRO A 36 -12.69 -9.98 7.62
CA PRO A 36 -12.94 -10.90 6.52
C PRO A 36 -13.96 -10.32 5.53
N SER A 37 -13.83 -10.68 4.26
CA SER A 37 -14.77 -10.35 3.19
C SER A 37 -14.72 -11.40 2.10
N VAL A 38 -15.85 -11.63 1.44
CA VAL A 38 -15.97 -12.49 0.24
C VAL A 38 -16.17 -11.68 -1.04
N THR A 39 -16.23 -10.35 -0.93
CA THR A 39 -16.55 -9.43 -2.02
C THR A 39 -15.50 -8.34 -2.23
N ALA A 40 -14.39 -8.40 -1.48
CA ALA A 40 -13.30 -7.43 -1.58
C ALA A 40 -11.99 -8.03 -1.04
N PHE A 41 -10.88 -7.68 -1.67
CA PHE A 41 -9.54 -8.04 -1.20
C PHE A 41 -9.22 -7.40 0.17
N ALA A 42 -8.44 -8.13 0.97
CA ALA A 42 -7.73 -7.64 2.13
C ALA A 42 -6.38 -7.06 1.69
N VAL A 43 -6.25 -5.75 1.82
CA VAL A 43 -5.11 -4.94 1.36
C VAL A 43 -4.60 -4.14 2.54
N GLY A 44 -3.29 -4.02 2.68
CA GLY A 44 -2.65 -3.02 3.53
C GLY A 44 -1.90 -1.97 2.71
N ALA A 45 -1.80 -0.76 3.25
CA ALA A 45 -1.11 0.37 2.64
C ALA A 45 -0.34 1.18 3.70
N LEU A 46 0.83 1.69 3.31
CA LEU A 46 1.72 2.46 4.16
C LEU A 46 2.26 3.67 3.40
N VAL A 47 2.22 4.85 4.02
CA VAL A 47 2.88 6.06 3.53
C VAL A 47 4.17 6.27 4.32
N VAL A 48 5.30 6.38 3.62
CA VAL A 48 6.62 6.58 4.24
C VAL A 48 7.27 7.83 3.64
N ALA A 49 7.72 8.75 4.50
CA ALA A 49 8.46 9.94 4.11
C ALA A 49 9.85 9.57 3.58
N ALA A 50 10.47 10.47 2.81
CA ALA A 50 11.77 10.25 2.19
C ALA A 50 12.90 9.94 3.18
N ASP A 51 12.77 10.34 4.45
CA ASP A 51 13.73 10.07 5.53
C ASP A 51 13.52 8.69 6.21
N GLY A 52 12.58 7.87 5.73
CA GLY A 52 12.24 6.58 6.31
C GLY A 52 11.27 6.66 7.50
N THR A 53 10.63 7.81 7.74
CA THR A 53 9.57 7.94 8.76
C THR A 53 8.23 7.43 8.21
N PRO A 54 7.58 6.42 8.81
CA PRO A 54 6.20 6.07 8.52
C PRO A 54 5.27 7.21 8.95
N VAL A 55 4.44 7.67 8.02
CA VAL A 55 3.59 8.84 8.17
C VAL A 55 2.15 8.43 8.49
N ALA A 56 1.64 7.44 7.75
CA ALA A 56 0.28 6.94 7.91
C ALA A 56 0.19 5.49 7.43
N GLU A 57 -0.74 4.74 8.01
CA GLU A 57 -1.04 3.36 7.63
C GLU A 57 -2.55 3.14 7.48
N GLY A 58 -2.91 2.27 6.55
CA GLY A 58 -4.29 1.85 6.32
C GLY A 58 -4.37 0.38 5.95
N TYR A 59 -5.53 -0.20 6.16
CA TYR A 59 -5.88 -1.52 5.67
C TYR A 59 -7.37 -1.56 5.32
N SER A 60 -7.76 -2.47 4.43
CA SER A 60 -9.15 -2.57 3.98
C SER A 60 -10.08 -2.77 5.16
N ARG A 61 -11.21 -2.05 5.15
CA ARG A 61 -12.26 -2.15 6.18
C ARG A 61 -11.83 -1.77 7.60
N ALA A 62 -10.81 -0.92 7.73
CA ALA A 62 -10.33 -0.46 9.04
C ALA A 62 -11.32 0.45 9.77
N GLU A 63 -12.08 1.28 9.06
CA GLU A 63 -13.02 2.24 9.65
C GLU A 63 -14.45 2.00 9.15
N GLU A 64 -14.63 1.72 7.85
CA GLU A 64 -15.91 1.43 7.23
C GLU A 64 -15.85 0.18 6.32
N PRO A 65 -16.96 -0.57 6.12
CA PRO A 65 -16.97 -1.78 5.29
C PRO A 65 -16.54 -1.57 3.82
N ALA A 66 -16.62 -0.35 3.30
CA ALA A 66 -16.26 0.00 1.92
C ALA A 66 -14.80 0.46 1.74
N ASP A 67 -14.05 0.56 2.84
CA ASP A 67 -12.71 1.15 2.83
C ASP A 67 -11.69 0.31 2.07
N HIS A 68 -10.96 0.99 1.20
CA HIS A 68 -9.70 0.50 0.65
C HIS A 68 -8.53 1.01 1.51
N ALA A 69 -7.42 0.29 1.49
CA ALA A 69 -6.29 0.55 2.36
C ALA A 69 -5.64 1.92 2.11
N GLU A 70 -5.50 2.30 0.84
CA GLU A 70 -4.91 3.56 0.41
C GLU A 70 -5.78 4.74 0.82
N GLU A 71 -7.10 4.60 0.72
CA GLU A 71 -8.07 5.59 1.16
C GLU A 71 -7.98 5.85 2.68
N VAL A 72 -7.82 4.79 3.48
CA VAL A 72 -7.61 4.91 4.92
C VAL A 72 -6.25 5.56 5.22
N ALA A 73 -5.19 5.15 4.54
CA ALA A 73 -3.86 5.71 4.74
C ALA A 73 -3.82 7.20 4.41
N LEU A 74 -4.48 7.64 3.33
CA LEU A 74 -4.58 9.05 2.94
C LEU A 74 -5.40 9.88 3.94
N ARG A 75 -6.51 9.33 4.47
CA ARG A 75 -7.32 10.00 5.51
C ARG A 75 -6.53 10.26 6.80
N ARG A 76 -5.59 9.36 7.12
CA ARG A 76 -4.77 9.40 8.33
C ARG A 76 -3.50 10.22 8.19
N LEU A 77 -3.29 10.86 7.05
CA LEU A 77 -2.18 11.81 6.89
C LEU A 77 -2.27 12.93 7.94
N PRO A 78 -1.12 13.40 8.44
CA PRO A 78 -1.09 14.48 9.41
C PRO A 78 -1.59 15.80 8.80
N PRO A 79 -1.90 16.81 9.63
CA PRO A 79 -2.07 18.18 9.15
C PRO A 79 -0.88 18.60 8.29
N GLY A 80 -1.13 19.08 7.07
CA GLY A 80 -0.10 19.33 6.06
C GLY A 80 -0.09 18.31 4.92
N GLY A 81 -0.84 17.20 5.04
CA GLY A 81 -1.06 16.25 3.96
C GLY A 81 0.14 15.33 3.70
N LEU A 82 0.32 14.96 2.43
CA LEU A 82 1.38 14.04 2.00
C LEU A 82 2.74 14.75 2.07
N PRO A 83 3.73 14.23 2.83
CA PRO A 83 5.06 14.83 2.85
C PRO A 83 5.73 14.79 1.48
N ALA A 84 6.50 15.82 1.16
CA ALA A 84 7.25 15.86 -0.09
C ALA A 84 8.20 14.66 -0.22
N GLY A 85 8.19 14.01 -1.39
CA GLY A 85 9.01 12.83 -1.65
C GLY A 85 8.55 11.55 -0.93
N ALA A 86 7.37 11.55 -0.30
CA ALA A 86 6.82 10.34 0.30
C ALA A 86 6.50 9.26 -0.76
N THR A 87 6.65 8.01 -0.33
CA THR A 87 6.33 6.81 -1.11
C THR A 87 5.11 6.13 -0.51
N VAL A 88 4.19 5.69 -1.36
CA VAL A 88 3.08 4.83 -0.96
C VAL A 88 3.42 3.38 -1.28
N TYR A 89 3.37 2.52 -0.27
CA TYR A 89 3.50 1.08 -0.40
C TYR A 89 2.11 0.46 -0.27
N SER A 90 1.62 -0.22 -1.31
CA SER A 90 0.34 -0.92 -1.28
C SER A 90 0.57 -2.41 -1.49
N SER A 91 0.03 -3.27 -0.65
CA SER A 91 0.20 -4.72 -0.83
C SER A 91 -0.37 -5.23 -2.16
N LEU A 92 -1.50 -4.67 -2.61
CA LEU A 92 -2.13 -4.95 -3.90
C LEU A 92 -2.04 -3.71 -4.79
N GLU A 93 -2.04 -3.91 -6.10
CA GLU A 93 -2.18 -2.84 -7.09
C GLU A 93 -3.32 -1.88 -6.72
N PRO A 94 -3.08 -0.56 -6.71
CA PRO A 94 -4.15 0.40 -6.42
C PRO A 94 -5.26 0.34 -7.45
N CYS A 95 -6.51 0.16 -7.01
CA CYS A 95 -7.60 -0.06 -7.95
C CYS A 95 -7.78 1.12 -8.94
N SER A 96 -8.18 0.79 -10.16
CA SER A 96 -8.57 1.73 -11.22
C SER A 96 -10.07 1.73 -11.52
N ALA A 97 -10.80 0.82 -10.88
CA ALA A 97 -12.25 0.72 -10.87
C ALA A 97 -12.71 0.18 -9.51
N ARG A 98 -13.87 0.62 -9.04
CA ARG A 98 -14.54 0.07 -7.86
C ARG A 98 -16.02 0.45 -7.87
N ALA A 99 -16.87 -0.42 -7.35
CA ALA A 99 -18.30 -0.12 -7.15
C ALA A 99 -18.57 0.56 -5.79
N SER A 100 -17.66 0.40 -4.82
CA SER A 100 -17.88 0.78 -3.43
C SER A 100 -17.92 2.29 -3.18
N ARG A 101 -17.24 3.10 -4.01
CA ARG A 101 -17.24 4.57 -3.97
C ARG A 101 -16.93 5.17 -5.36
N PRO A 102 -17.27 6.45 -5.63
CA PRO A 102 -17.07 7.06 -6.94
C PRO A 102 -15.61 7.30 -7.34
N ARG A 103 -14.70 7.47 -6.38
CA ARG A 103 -13.26 7.68 -6.65
C ARG A 103 -12.45 6.43 -6.36
N THR A 104 -11.60 6.07 -7.30
CA THR A 104 -10.67 4.94 -7.26
C THR A 104 -9.44 5.26 -6.41
N CYS A 105 -8.73 4.25 -5.93
CA CYS A 105 -7.47 4.47 -5.20
C CYS A 105 -6.45 5.20 -6.07
N THR A 106 -6.37 4.84 -7.35
CA THR A 106 -5.54 5.55 -8.34
C THR A 106 -5.84 7.06 -8.38
N GLU A 107 -7.10 7.45 -8.51
CA GLU A 107 -7.50 8.88 -8.52
C GLU A 107 -7.24 9.59 -7.19
N LEU A 108 -7.37 8.87 -6.07
CA LEU A 108 -7.08 9.43 -4.73
C LEU A 108 -5.58 9.69 -4.55
N LEU A 109 -4.73 8.74 -4.94
CA LEU A 109 -3.27 8.88 -4.88
C LEU A 109 -2.77 10.03 -5.77
N LEU A 110 -3.30 10.14 -6.99
CA LEU A 110 -2.96 11.24 -7.89
C LEU A 110 -3.36 12.59 -7.31
N ALA A 111 -4.58 12.72 -6.77
CA ALA A 111 -5.02 13.96 -6.16
C ALA A 111 -4.28 14.32 -4.87
N ALA A 112 -3.76 13.33 -4.14
CA ALA A 112 -2.90 13.55 -2.98
C ALA A 112 -1.47 13.99 -3.37
N GLY A 113 -1.14 14.00 -4.67
CA GLY A 113 0.18 14.40 -5.16
C GLY A 113 1.25 13.32 -4.97
N VAL A 114 0.86 12.05 -4.85
CA VAL A 114 1.80 10.92 -4.75
C VAL A 114 2.68 10.87 -6.00
N ARG A 115 3.99 10.67 -5.80
CA ARG A 115 4.99 10.61 -6.89
C ARG A 115 5.68 9.27 -7.02
N ARG A 116 5.55 8.40 -6.02
CA ARG A 116 6.08 7.03 -6.05
C ARG A 116 5.11 6.06 -5.38
N VAL A 117 4.79 4.98 -6.07
CA VAL A 117 3.99 3.85 -5.58
C VAL A 117 4.78 2.57 -5.75
N VAL A 118 4.81 1.74 -4.72
CA VAL A 118 5.41 0.40 -4.76
C VAL A 118 4.35 -0.62 -4.35
N PHE A 119 4.17 -1.69 -5.11
CA PHE A 119 3.18 -2.72 -4.79
C PHE A 119 3.67 -4.14 -5.03
N ALA A 120 3.03 -5.12 -4.39
CA ALA A 120 3.51 -6.51 -4.43
C ALA A 120 2.78 -7.37 -5.47
N TRP A 121 1.46 -7.20 -5.60
CA TRP A 121 0.65 -8.09 -6.42
C TRP A 121 -0.33 -7.30 -7.30
N ARG A 122 -0.33 -7.59 -8.60
CA ARG A 122 -1.36 -7.12 -9.53
C ARG A 122 -2.72 -7.67 -9.15
N GLU A 123 -3.75 -6.83 -9.22
CA GLU A 123 -5.11 -7.27 -8.88
C GLU A 123 -5.58 -8.31 -9.91
N PRO A 124 -5.91 -9.55 -9.50
CA PRO A 124 -6.44 -10.52 -10.43
C PRO A 124 -7.85 -10.10 -10.88
N ALA A 125 -8.23 -10.47 -12.10
CA ALA A 125 -9.56 -10.20 -12.67
C ALA A 125 -10.66 -11.03 -12.00
N LEU A 126 -10.94 -10.75 -10.73
CA LEU A 126 -11.96 -11.39 -9.91
C LEU A 126 -13.16 -10.45 -9.68
N PHE A 127 -12.89 -9.18 -9.38
CA PHE A 127 -13.94 -8.18 -9.14
C PHE A 127 -13.94 -7.07 -10.19
N VAL A 128 -12.77 -6.71 -10.71
CA VAL A 128 -12.58 -5.70 -11.76
C VAL A 128 -11.39 -6.05 -12.64
N ASP A 129 -11.39 -5.52 -13.86
CA ASP A 129 -10.18 -5.47 -14.71
C ASP A 129 -9.36 -4.24 -14.31
N CYS A 130 -8.30 -4.46 -13.52
CA CYS A 130 -7.47 -3.37 -12.99
C CYS A 130 -6.36 -2.97 -13.98
N ASP A 131 -6.14 -1.66 -14.10
CA ASP A 131 -5.10 -0.99 -14.88
C ASP A 131 -4.50 0.20 -14.08
N GLY A 132 -4.44 0.05 -12.75
CA GLY A 132 -4.09 1.12 -11.83
C GLY A 132 -2.62 1.50 -11.91
N ALA A 133 -1.74 0.50 -12.01
CA ALA A 133 -0.31 0.72 -12.19
C ALA A 133 -0.03 1.52 -13.48
N GLU A 134 -0.72 1.18 -14.57
CA GLU A 134 -0.59 1.83 -15.86
C GLU A 134 -1.09 3.28 -15.81
N ARG A 135 -2.23 3.53 -15.17
CA ARG A 135 -2.79 4.90 -15.02
C ARG A 135 -1.91 5.79 -14.15
N LEU A 136 -1.35 5.26 -13.07
CA LEU A 136 -0.40 5.98 -12.23
C LEU A 136 0.86 6.35 -13.03
N ALA A 137 1.45 5.38 -13.73
CA ALA A 137 2.63 5.61 -14.54
C ALA A 137 2.39 6.64 -15.66
N ALA A 138 1.25 6.56 -16.36
CA ALA A 138 0.87 7.51 -17.39
C ALA A 138 0.72 8.95 -16.87
N ALA A 139 0.36 9.11 -15.59
CA ALA A 139 0.28 10.40 -14.91
C ALA A 139 1.63 10.89 -14.32
N GLY A 140 2.73 10.17 -14.58
CA GLY A 140 4.08 10.54 -14.12
C GLY A 140 4.41 10.12 -12.69
N VAL A 141 3.66 9.18 -12.12
CA VAL A 141 4.02 8.51 -10.86
C VAL A 141 5.06 7.44 -11.17
N GLU A 142 6.12 7.37 -10.38
CA GLU A 142 7.03 6.24 -10.45
C GLU A 142 6.37 5.02 -9.81
N VAL A 143 6.22 3.95 -10.58
CA VAL A 143 5.54 2.73 -10.15
C VAL A 143 6.53 1.56 -10.16
N LEU A 144 6.66 0.87 -9.02
CA LEU A 144 7.49 -0.32 -8.88
C LEU A 144 6.65 -1.51 -8.41
N GLU A 145 6.69 -2.60 -9.17
CA GLU A 145 6.13 -3.88 -8.77
C GLU A 145 7.24 -4.77 -8.18
N LEU A 146 7.06 -5.23 -6.94
CA LEU A 146 7.94 -6.19 -6.26
C LEU A 146 7.22 -7.53 -6.10
N ALA A 147 7.12 -8.25 -7.22
CA ALA A 147 6.38 -9.50 -7.31
C ALA A 147 6.89 -10.60 -6.35
N GLU A 148 8.13 -10.51 -5.87
CA GLU A 148 8.66 -11.45 -4.86
C GLU A 148 7.89 -11.44 -3.52
N LEU A 149 7.10 -10.39 -3.25
CA LEU A 149 6.26 -10.29 -2.05
C LEU A 149 4.79 -10.66 -2.31
N ALA A 150 4.42 -10.99 -3.56
CA ALA A 150 3.03 -11.26 -3.95
C ALA A 150 2.42 -12.44 -3.18
N ASP A 151 3.20 -13.49 -2.90
CA ASP A 151 2.73 -14.68 -2.20
C ASP A 151 2.19 -14.37 -0.80
N GLY A 152 2.78 -13.39 -0.12
CA GLY A 152 2.28 -12.92 1.17
C GLY A 152 0.89 -12.32 1.06
N VAL A 153 0.60 -11.61 -0.02
CA VAL A 153 -0.71 -10.98 -0.28
C VAL A 153 -1.74 -12.01 -0.73
N ARG A 154 -1.34 -12.94 -1.62
CA ARG A 154 -2.19 -14.05 -2.05
C ARG A 154 -2.61 -14.91 -0.87
N ALA A 155 -1.70 -15.23 0.05
CA ALA A 155 -2.01 -16.03 1.23
C ALA A 155 -3.09 -15.39 2.13
N VAL A 156 -3.15 -14.06 2.20
CA VAL A 156 -4.18 -13.33 2.95
C VAL A 156 -5.54 -13.37 2.23
N ASN A 157 -5.52 -13.50 0.90
CA ASN A 157 -6.69 -13.43 0.03
C ASN A 157 -7.10 -14.78 -0.56
N ASP A 158 -6.46 -15.87 -0.15
CA ASP A 158 -6.62 -17.20 -0.74
C ASP A 158 -8.08 -17.71 -0.67
N HIS A 159 -8.84 -17.27 0.34
CA HIS A 159 -10.27 -17.59 0.46
C HIS A 159 -11.15 -16.98 -0.64
N LEU A 160 -10.66 -16.01 -1.41
CA LEU A 160 -11.35 -15.40 -2.55
C LEU A 160 -11.03 -16.07 -3.89
N LEU A 161 -9.93 -16.83 -3.94
CA LEU A 161 -9.38 -17.40 -5.18
C LEU A 161 -9.79 -18.86 -5.40
N ARG A 162 -10.67 -19.39 -4.54
CA ARG A 162 -11.11 -20.79 -4.51
C ARG A 162 -12.51 -20.97 -5.05
#